data_AF-A0A933LVR1-F1
#
_entry.id   AF-A0A933LVR1-F1
#
_cell.length_a   1.000
_cell.length_b   1.000
_cell.length_c   1.000
_cell.angle_alpha   90.00
_cell.angle_beta   90.00
_cell.angle_gamma   90.00
#
_symmetry.space_group_name_H-M   'P 1'
#
loop_
_entity.id
_entity.type
_entity.pdbx_description
1 polymer ?
#
loop_
_entity_poly.entity_id
_entity_poly.type
_entity_poly.pdbx_seq_one_letter_code
_entity_poly.pdbx_strand_id
1 'polypeptide(L)'
;MTIPKTIARAHILDALQVIDREGVPAGRQAKKFHLDHAGRRYPPKYVISLASERATGRELPSSAFSGGEETNSVLRKLGFTIIEAGAAGSSEKPDPATRSPEKPRGRRRRFPSVTETTKSHTEHCRACKEAVRRILERLYGTVEEQAATGVLASAEALPKGPEYRHLLEIHETLRRHRGHGEFARSPRLPGVDYYLRDPGAVLEYDERQHFTTPRGLTLTAYPDDLDVGFDVARWRRMCAEIAAGDSAPIDRDEQRAWYDTLRDHLPLLKPGFGPTARMRAADRQWCGLDAGNPEHLTIVRDWVGLPSRFEVRPVGEVPPDPFWARLVIEGPWYAGPVQARRALEAASSAWPRSVRSRILVTCGGFVSFPWPAEIDGEAVVDVLDPRQTALDVLWREAKLAVDSVLTERLRSKLLKVTDAVTLGVDSFKTTVSVASEQIRDLHIELVYLVDLRTGRRHRTGKSYPTGGQDRGLLRTVDLGSHFCEFDGETVLLLGCHDLKAFEPRGIANARGWRRGVMCDWRAEVERRRPTVVIHHPHTTDTARTWCHAWAGLSKIAPGIRLCASAGRHHDQKHAPRHPISKVLASTVGGTALDLVMRVEPPGK
;
A
#
# COMPACT_ATOMS: atom_id res chain seq x y z
N MET A 1 26.53 34.08 -31.29
CA MET A 1 25.26 34.28 -30.54
C MET A 1 25.40 33.55 -29.22
N THR A 2 25.00 34.13 -28.10
CA THR A 2 25.12 33.46 -26.80
C THR A 2 24.08 32.35 -26.64
N ILE A 3 24.35 31.36 -25.78
CA ILE A 3 23.38 30.31 -25.45
C ILE A 3 22.10 30.97 -24.88
N PRO A 4 20.90 30.72 -25.43
CA PRO A 4 19.67 31.36 -24.97
C PRO A 4 19.37 31.10 -23.50
N LYS A 5 19.06 32.15 -22.74
CA LYS A 5 18.65 32.05 -21.31
C LYS A 5 17.32 31.31 -21.10
N THR A 6 16.56 31.09 -22.17
CA THR A 6 15.28 30.37 -22.15
C THR A 6 15.45 28.84 -22.09
N ILE A 7 16.67 28.32 -22.25
CA ILE A 7 16.94 26.89 -22.07
C ILE A 7 16.80 26.54 -20.58
N ALA A 8 15.75 25.77 -20.27
CA ALA A 8 15.48 25.21 -18.96
C ALA A 8 15.89 23.74 -18.89
N ARG A 9 15.92 23.20 -17.66
CA ARG A 9 16.30 21.81 -17.38
C ARG A 9 15.47 20.79 -18.18
N ALA A 10 14.17 21.03 -18.38
CA ALA A 10 13.29 20.15 -19.16
C ALA A 10 13.78 19.99 -20.62
N HIS A 11 14.16 21.09 -21.27
CA HIS A 11 14.66 21.07 -22.65
C HIS A 11 15.98 20.28 -22.78
N ILE A 12 16.80 20.27 -21.74
CA ILE A 12 18.00 19.43 -21.70
C ILE A 12 17.62 17.95 -21.66
N LEU A 13 16.66 17.55 -20.81
CA LEU A 13 16.22 16.15 -20.72
C LEU A 13 15.59 15.66 -22.03
N ASP A 14 14.78 16.49 -22.70
CA ASP A 14 14.22 16.16 -24.01
C ASP A 14 15.32 15.98 -25.06
N ALA A 15 16.35 16.83 -25.03
CA ALA A 15 17.51 16.69 -25.91
C ALA A 15 18.27 15.37 -25.68
N LEU A 16 18.38 14.90 -24.42
CA LEU A 16 18.99 13.60 -24.11
C LEU A 16 18.17 12.44 -24.69
N GLN A 17 16.83 12.51 -24.62
CA GLN A 17 15.96 11.49 -25.21
C GLN A 17 16.08 11.41 -26.73
N VAL A 18 16.21 12.56 -27.40
CA VAL A 18 16.46 12.60 -28.85
C VAL A 18 17.79 11.92 -29.18
N ILE A 19 18.85 12.23 -28.44
CA ILE A 19 20.17 11.58 -28.61
C ILE A 19 20.08 10.07 -28.35
N ASP A 20 19.30 9.65 -27.36
CA ASP A 20 19.12 8.21 -27.06
C ASP A 20 18.38 7.46 -28.17
N ARG A 21 17.47 8.13 -28.88
CA ARG A 21 16.69 7.55 -29.99
C ARG A 21 17.46 7.56 -31.32
N GLU A 22 18.13 8.66 -31.63
CA GLU A 22 18.69 8.93 -32.97
C GLU A 22 20.21 8.82 -33.02
N GLY A 23 20.86 8.78 -31.86
CA GLY A 23 22.31 8.76 -31.73
C GLY A 23 22.95 10.13 -31.88
N VAL A 24 24.28 10.16 -31.82
CA VAL A 24 25.08 11.37 -32.01
C VAL A 24 25.74 11.33 -33.40
N PRO A 25 25.50 12.32 -34.27
CA PRO A 25 26.17 12.40 -35.58
C PRO A 25 27.70 12.41 -35.43
N ALA A 26 28.42 11.80 -36.38
CA ALA A 26 29.88 11.63 -36.32
C ALA A 26 30.66 12.95 -36.08
N GLY A 27 30.16 14.09 -36.57
CA GLY A 27 30.76 15.42 -36.36
C GLY A 27 30.37 16.13 -35.05
N ARG A 28 29.48 15.56 -34.24
CA ARG A 28 28.93 16.16 -33.01
C ARG A 28 29.36 15.45 -31.71
N GLN A 29 30.30 14.51 -31.82
CA GLN A 29 30.84 13.75 -30.69
C GLN A 29 31.63 14.65 -29.71
N ALA A 30 31.62 14.29 -28.42
CA ALA A 30 32.40 14.99 -27.41
C ALA A 30 33.88 14.59 -27.48
N LYS A 31 34.77 15.57 -27.39
CA LYS A 31 36.24 15.34 -27.41
C LYS A 31 36.86 15.35 -26.01
N LYS A 32 36.45 16.30 -25.15
CA LYS A 32 37.10 16.59 -23.87
C LYS A 32 36.15 16.48 -22.67
N PHE A 33 34.96 17.05 -22.79
CA PHE A 33 33.94 17.05 -21.73
C PHE A 33 32.72 16.25 -22.14
N HIS A 34 32.13 15.54 -21.20
CA HIS A 34 30.87 14.81 -21.35
C HIS A 34 29.89 15.26 -20.29
N LEU A 35 28.63 15.38 -20.66
CA LEU A 35 27.52 15.48 -19.71
C LEU A 35 27.19 14.07 -19.24
N ASP A 36 27.26 13.83 -17.93
CA ASP A 36 26.85 12.57 -17.32
C ASP A 36 25.41 12.68 -16.82
N HIS A 37 24.55 11.79 -17.31
CA HIS A 37 23.17 11.67 -16.85
C HIS A 37 22.76 10.20 -16.82
N ALA A 38 22.34 9.72 -15.64
CA ALA A 38 21.96 8.32 -15.41
C ALA A 38 23.03 7.29 -15.87
N GLY A 39 24.31 7.63 -15.71
CA GLY A 39 25.44 6.76 -16.09
C GLY A 39 25.73 6.71 -17.60
N ARG A 40 25.06 7.55 -18.41
CA ARG A 40 25.33 7.74 -19.83
C ARG A 40 26.04 9.07 -20.07
N ARG A 41 26.91 9.09 -21.09
CA ARG A 41 27.74 10.24 -21.46
C ARG A 41 27.24 10.86 -22.74
N TYR A 42 26.95 12.15 -22.69
CA TYR A 42 26.41 12.90 -23.81
C TYR A 42 27.35 14.05 -24.20
N PRO A 43 27.47 14.39 -25.49
CA PRO A 43 28.23 15.56 -25.95
C PRO A 43 27.58 16.88 -25.50
N PRO A 44 28.17 17.64 -24.56
CA PRO A 44 27.54 18.83 -23.96
C PRO A 44 27.09 19.85 -25.00
N LYS A 45 27.91 20.05 -26.02
CA LYS A 45 27.65 21.03 -27.08
C LYS A 45 26.46 20.64 -27.96
N TYR A 46 26.30 19.35 -28.24
CA TYR A 46 25.19 18.88 -29.05
C TYR A 46 23.87 18.87 -28.26
N VAL A 47 23.95 18.56 -26.95
CA VAL A 47 22.81 18.65 -26.03
C VAL A 47 22.23 20.08 -26.02
N ILE A 48 23.07 21.12 -25.92
CA ILE A 48 22.62 22.52 -25.98
C ILE A 48 22.02 22.89 -27.35
N SER A 49 22.57 22.34 -28.44
CA SER A 49 22.06 22.54 -29.82
C SER A 49 20.59 22.13 -29.92
N LEU A 50 20.28 20.90 -29.47
CA LEU A 50 18.94 20.31 -29.50
C LEU A 50 18.01 20.95 -28.46
N ALA A 51 18.53 21.27 -27.27
CA ALA A 51 17.73 21.93 -26.24
C ALA A 51 17.31 23.35 -26.65
N SER A 52 18.13 24.05 -27.45
CA SER A 52 17.74 25.34 -28.03
C SER A 52 16.58 25.18 -29.00
N GLU A 53 16.55 24.13 -29.83
CA GLU A 53 15.44 23.88 -30.75
C GLU A 53 14.11 23.76 -30.00
N ARG A 54 14.09 23.06 -28.87
CA ARG A 54 12.89 22.92 -28.02
C ARG A 54 12.54 24.21 -27.27
N ALA A 55 13.55 25.01 -26.90
CA ALA A 55 13.33 26.25 -26.16
C ALA A 55 12.89 27.44 -27.04
N THR A 56 13.27 27.47 -28.32
CA THR A 56 13.08 28.65 -29.21
C THR A 56 12.48 28.30 -30.57
N GLY A 57 12.21 27.03 -30.85
CA GLY A 57 11.70 26.55 -32.13
C GLY A 57 12.75 26.50 -33.25
N ARG A 58 14.03 26.77 -32.96
CA ARG A 58 15.14 26.73 -33.93
C ARG A 58 16.39 26.11 -33.31
N GLU A 59 16.99 25.13 -33.97
CA GLU A 59 18.26 24.54 -33.54
C GLU A 59 19.35 25.62 -33.54
N LEU A 60 20.13 25.69 -32.45
CA LEU A 60 21.26 26.62 -32.36
C LEU A 60 22.46 26.01 -33.10
N PRO A 61 22.97 26.63 -34.18
CA PRO A 61 24.09 26.07 -34.92
C PRO A 61 25.31 25.88 -34.01
N SER A 62 26.03 24.76 -34.14
CA SER A 62 27.24 24.51 -33.33
C SER A 62 28.36 25.53 -33.56
N SER A 63 28.30 26.34 -34.61
CA SER A 63 29.19 27.48 -34.86
C SER A 63 28.82 28.73 -34.05
N ALA A 64 27.60 28.79 -33.49
CA ALA A 64 27.09 29.99 -32.85
C ALA A 64 27.62 30.21 -31.43
N PHE A 65 28.07 29.14 -30.75
CA PHE A 65 28.61 29.14 -29.38
C PHE A 65 29.82 28.21 -29.25
N SER A 66 30.66 28.41 -28.24
CA SER A 66 31.86 27.62 -27.99
C SER A 66 31.57 26.40 -27.11
N GLY A 67 32.30 25.31 -27.35
CA GLY A 67 32.32 24.16 -26.42
C GLY A 67 33.24 24.45 -25.24
N GLY A 68 33.18 23.61 -24.19
CA GLY A 68 33.97 23.84 -22.97
C GLY A 68 33.20 24.67 -21.96
N GLU A 69 33.84 25.64 -21.30
CA GLU A 69 33.25 26.28 -20.11
C GLU A 69 31.96 27.06 -20.38
N GLU A 70 31.81 27.68 -21.56
CA GLU A 70 30.57 28.36 -21.96
C GLU A 70 29.37 27.40 -21.95
N THR A 71 29.53 26.20 -22.53
CA THR A 71 28.50 25.15 -22.55
C THR A 71 28.35 24.48 -21.19
N ASN A 72 29.46 24.16 -20.54
CA ASN A 72 29.49 23.39 -19.29
C ASN A 72 28.90 24.20 -18.12
N SER A 73 29.15 25.51 -18.05
CA SER A 73 28.61 26.38 -16.99
C SER A 73 27.08 26.44 -17.03
N VAL A 74 26.48 26.52 -18.23
CA VAL A 74 25.02 26.50 -18.40
C VAL A 74 24.44 25.18 -17.91
N LEU A 75 25.02 24.06 -18.33
CA LEU A 75 24.56 22.72 -17.94
C LEU A 75 24.70 22.48 -16.42
N ARG A 76 25.80 22.93 -15.80
CA ARG A 76 25.98 22.87 -14.34
C ARG A 76 24.95 23.72 -13.60
N LYS A 77 24.66 24.95 -14.07
CA LYS A 77 23.62 25.82 -13.49
C LYS A 77 22.22 25.19 -13.56
N LEU A 78 21.97 24.38 -14.58
CA LEU A 78 20.72 23.61 -14.75
C LEU A 78 20.73 22.26 -13.99
N GLY A 79 21.78 21.99 -13.21
CA GLY A 79 21.87 20.82 -12.34
C GLY A 79 22.42 19.55 -12.99
N PHE A 80 23.14 19.65 -14.12
CA PHE A 80 23.77 18.51 -14.78
C PHE A 80 25.26 18.39 -14.45
N THR A 81 25.74 17.15 -14.39
CA THR A 81 27.15 16.84 -14.10
C THR A 81 27.97 16.81 -15.38
N ILE A 82 29.14 17.46 -15.37
CA ILE A 82 30.10 17.43 -16.49
C ILE A 82 31.38 16.75 -16.03
N ILE A 83 31.84 15.77 -16.81
CA ILE A 83 33.07 14.99 -16.57
C ILE A 83 34.10 15.25 -17.68
N GLU A 84 35.38 15.21 -17.35
CA GLU A 84 36.49 15.37 -18.28
C GLU A 84 37.13 14.01 -18.61
N ALA A 85 37.42 13.76 -19.88
CA ALA A 85 38.07 12.52 -20.31
C ALA A 85 39.59 12.66 -20.09
N GLY A 86 40.12 12.17 -18.96
CA GLY A 86 41.58 12.15 -18.77
C GLY A 86 42.19 12.03 -17.37
N ALA A 87 41.50 11.58 -16.32
CA ALA A 87 42.16 11.24 -15.05
C ALA A 87 42.15 9.72 -14.83
N ALA A 88 43.25 9.05 -15.18
CA ALA A 88 43.47 7.63 -14.94
C ALA A 88 44.81 7.39 -14.23
N GLY A 89 44.78 6.54 -13.21
CA GLY A 89 45.90 5.85 -12.56
C GLY A 89 45.31 4.94 -11.48
N SER A 90 45.52 3.63 -11.41
CA SER A 90 46.63 2.81 -11.93
C SER A 90 46.23 1.34 -12.16
N SER A 91 46.87 0.75 -13.20
CA SER A 91 47.29 -0.65 -13.48
C SER A 91 46.43 -1.84 -13.01
N GLU A 92 46.08 -2.82 -13.85
CA GLU A 92 47.00 -3.72 -14.60
C GLU A 92 46.75 -3.82 -16.13
N LYS A 93 47.83 -4.12 -16.88
CA LYS A 93 47.91 -4.25 -18.35
C LYS A 93 47.80 -5.73 -18.81
N PRO A 94 47.27 -6.02 -20.03
CA PRO A 94 47.38 -7.32 -20.71
C PRO A 94 48.31 -7.28 -21.94
N ASP A 95 48.87 -8.42 -22.38
CA ASP A 95 49.33 -8.69 -23.77
C ASP A 95 49.90 -10.14 -23.93
N PRO A 96 50.13 -10.69 -25.15
CA PRO A 96 49.23 -10.86 -26.29
C PRO A 96 49.32 -12.28 -26.94
N ALA A 97 48.56 -12.48 -28.03
CA ALA A 97 48.83 -13.36 -29.19
C ALA A 97 47.98 -14.64 -29.42
N THR A 98 47.01 -14.43 -30.32
CA THR A 98 46.71 -15.21 -31.55
C THR A 98 45.93 -16.53 -31.53
N ARG A 99 44.81 -16.42 -32.28
CA ARG A 99 44.07 -17.41 -33.10
C ARG A 99 42.95 -18.23 -32.43
N SER A 100 41.77 -17.61 -32.52
CA SER A 100 40.41 -18.11 -32.77
C SER A 100 39.90 -19.36 -32.02
N PRO A 101 38.82 -19.17 -31.25
CA PRO A 101 37.61 -19.97 -31.50
C PRO A 101 36.31 -19.14 -31.44
N GLU A 102 35.24 -19.82 -31.87
CA GLU A 102 33.83 -19.47 -32.07
C GLU A 102 33.12 -18.43 -31.16
N LYS A 103 32.02 -17.91 -31.74
CA LYS A 103 31.09 -16.86 -31.25
C LYS A 103 30.64 -17.00 -29.78
N PRO A 104 30.90 -16.00 -28.91
CA PRO A 104 30.19 -15.82 -27.65
C PRO A 104 29.07 -14.79 -27.77
N ARG A 105 27.86 -15.19 -27.36
CA ARG A 105 26.68 -14.32 -27.23
C ARG A 105 26.87 -13.37 -26.02
N GLY A 106 27.11 -12.08 -26.27
CA GLY A 106 27.48 -11.09 -25.25
C GLY A 106 26.50 -9.92 -25.07
N ARG A 107 25.63 -10.08 -24.07
CA ARG A 107 24.63 -9.20 -23.42
C ARG A 107 24.72 -7.66 -23.58
N ARG A 108 23.64 -7.09 -24.13
CA ARG A 108 23.10 -5.75 -23.81
C ARG A 108 22.87 -5.62 -22.29
N ARG A 109 23.33 -4.54 -21.64
CA ARG A 109 22.83 -4.16 -20.30
C ARG A 109 21.66 -3.19 -20.45
N ARG A 110 20.47 -3.80 -20.44
CA ARG A 110 19.15 -3.22 -20.17
C ARG A 110 19.16 -2.57 -18.77
N PHE A 111 18.61 -1.36 -18.63
CA PHE A 111 17.86 -1.06 -17.40
C PHE A 111 16.72 -2.09 -17.34
N PRO A 112 16.42 -2.70 -16.17
CA PRO A 112 15.43 -3.75 -16.13
C PRO A 112 14.13 -3.12 -16.62
N SER A 113 13.76 -3.56 -17.82
CA SER A 113 12.36 -3.69 -18.17
C SER A 113 11.69 -4.42 -17.00
N VAL A 114 10.40 -4.18 -16.82
CA VAL A 114 9.51 -5.04 -16.01
C VAL A 114 9.52 -6.50 -16.52
N THR A 115 10.37 -6.83 -17.49
CA THR A 115 10.83 -8.15 -17.87
C THR A 115 12.37 -8.23 -17.92
N GLU A 116 12.94 -9.23 -17.21
CA GLU A 116 14.35 -9.70 -17.18
C GLU A 116 15.25 -9.08 -16.08
N THR A 117 15.59 -9.73 -14.96
CA THR A 117 15.80 -11.17 -14.70
C THR A 117 15.15 -11.62 -13.39
N THR A 118 13.96 -12.18 -13.49
CA THR A 118 13.50 -13.29 -12.64
C THR A 118 12.98 -14.33 -13.63
N LYS A 119 13.00 -15.63 -13.28
CA LYS A 119 12.11 -16.57 -13.98
C LYS A 119 10.74 -15.89 -14.03
N SER A 120 10.11 -15.80 -15.20
CA SER A 120 8.74 -15.28 -15.36
C SER A 120 7.89 -15.81 -14.21
N HIS A 121 7.58 -14.92 -13.26
CA HIS A 121 6.85 -15.30 -12.06
C HIS A 121 5.38 -15.30 -12.41
N THR A 122 4.78 -16.48 -12.55
CA THR A 122 3.36 -16.63 -12.86
C THR A 122 2.56 -16.93 -11.59
N GLU A 123 1.24 -16.85 -11.69
CA GLU A 123 0.34 -17.23 -10.59
C GLU A 123 0.51 -18.71 -10.18
N HIS A 124 1.00 -19.56 -11.09
CA HIS A 124 1.31 -20.98 -10.86
C HIS A 124 2.70 -21.22 -10.22
N CYS A 125 3.34 -20.19 -9.64
CA CYS A 125 4.64 -20.32 -9.03
C CYS A 125 4.60 -21.28 -7.83
N ARG A 126 5.19 -22.48 -7.96
CA ARG A 126 5.30 -23.45 -6.86
C ARG A 126 6.01 -22.87 -5.63
N ALA A 127 7.05 -22.06 -5.85
CA ALA A 127 7.77 -21.41 -4.76
C ALA A 127 6.89 -20.43 -3.96
N CYS A 128 5.83 -19.86 -4.56
CA CYS A 128 4.86 -19.04 -3.82
C CYS A 128 4.02 -19.89 -2.89
N LYS A 129 3.47 -20.99 -3.40
CA LYS A 129 2.68 -21.94 -2.60
C LYS A 129 3.51 -22.48 -1.43
N GLU A 130 4.75 -22.89 -1.70
CA GLU A 130 5.69 -23.33 -0.66
C GLU A 130 6.03 -22.23 0.36
N ALA A 131 6.25 -20.98 -0.06
CA ALA A 131 6.54 -19.88 0.85
C ALA A 131 5.34 -19.55 1.76
N VAL A 132 4.14 -19.52 1.19
CA VAL A 132 2.90 -19.36 1.96
C VAL A 132 2.75 -20.51 2.95
N ARG A 133 2.91 -21.77 2.52
CA ARG A 133 2.86 -22.94 3.40
C ARG A 133 3.82 -22.80 4.59
N ARG A 134 5.10 -22.50 4.36
CA ARG A 134 6.10 -22.34 5.44
C ARG A 134 5.72 -21.25 6.44
N ILE A 135 5.14 -20.14 5.96
CA ILE A 135 4.67 -19.06 6.82
C ILE A 135 3.44 -19.52 7.62
N LEU A 136 2.48 -20.20 6.99
CA LEU A 136 1.31 -20.76 7.66
C LEU A 136 1.72 -21.78 8.73
N GLU A 137 2.70 -22.64 8.45
CA GLU A 137 3.24 -23.58 9.43
C GLU A 137 3.84 -22.85 10.63
N ARG A 138 4.57 -21.75 10.38
CA ARG A 138 5.14 -20.95 11.47
C ARG A 138 4.08 -20.22 12.30
N LEU A 139 2.98 -19.79 11.67
CA LEU A 139 1.89 -19.06 12.33
C LEU A 139 0.92 -19.96 13.09
N TYR A 140 0.57 -21.10 12.50
CA TYR A 140 -0.58 -21.94 12.88
C TYR A 140 -0.20 -23.40 13.20
N GLY A 141 1.09 -23.75 13.15
CA GLY A 141 1.57 -25.09 13.45
C GLY A 141 1.37 -26.05 12.28
N THR A 142 0.63 -27.14 12.48
CA THR A 142 0.47 -28.16 11.43
C THR A 142 -0.43 -27.67 10.29
N VAL A 143 0.09 -27.73 9.06
CA VAL A 143 -0.63 -27.42 7.82
C VAL A 143 -0.73 -28.68 6.95
N GLU A 144 -1.95 -29.02 6.54
CA GLU A 144 -2.23 -30.15 5.65
C GLU A 144 -2.61 -29.63 4.26
N GLU A 145 -1.91 -30.10 3.23
CA GLU A 145 -2.19 -29.72 1.84
C GLU A 145 -3.23 -30.65 1.20
N GLN A 146 -4.10 -30.09 0.34
CA GLN A 146 -5.12 -30.86 -0.39
C GLN A 146 -6.01 -31.71 0.55
N ALA A 147 -6.24 -31.22 1.76
CA ALA A 147 -6.93 -31.95 2.81
C ALA A 147 -8.41 -32.18 2.43
N ALA A 148 -8.89 -33.41 2.61
CA ALA A 148 -10.27 -33.76 2.34
C ALA A 148 -11.20 -33.19 3.42
N THR A 149 -12.21 -32.42 3.00
CA THR A 149 -13.20 -31.85 3.93
C THR A 149 -14.22 -32.88 4.40
N GLY A 150 -14.48 -33.92 3.58
CA GLY A 150 -15.53 -34.91 3.80
C GLY A 150 -16.95 -34.38 3.54
N VAL A 151 -17.09 -33.16 3.00
CA VAL A 151 -18.37 -32.57 2.60
C VAL A 151 -18.81 -33.14 1.25
N LEU A 152 -20.11 -33.40 1.10
CA LEU A 152 -20.69 -33.83 -0.18
C LEU A 152 -20.87 -32.62 -1.10
N ALA A 153 -20.60 -32.80 -2.39
CA ALA A 153 -20.61 -31.71 -3.35
C ALA A 153 -21.96 -31.50 -4.05
N SER A 154 -22.90 -32.45 -3.95
CA SER A 154 -24.23 -32.32 -4.55
C SER A 154 -25.14 -31.42 -3.71
N ALA A 155 -25.95 -30.59 -4.37
CA ALA A 155 -26.91 -29.71 -3.68
C ALA A 155 -28.02 -30.50 -2.98
N GLU A 156 -28.38 -31.67 -3.50
CA GLU A 156 -29.36 -32.59 -2.92
C GLU A 156 -28.88 -33.19 -1.58
N ALA A 157 -27.57 -33.23 -1.37
CA ALA A 157 -26.96 -33.71 -0.14
C ALA A 157 -26.83 -32.63 0.95
N LEU A 158 -27.19 -31.38 0.66
CA LEU A 158 -27.20 -30.33 1.67
C LEU A 158 -28.24 -30.64 2.76
N PRO A 159 -27.96 -30.32 4.04
CA PRO A 159 -28.94 -30.51 5.09
C PRO A 159 -30.19 -29.66 4.84
N LYS A 160 -31.33 -30.13 5.37
CA LYS A 160 -32.59 -29.38 5.28
C LYS A 160 -32.64 -28.37 6.42
N GLY A 161 -32.88 -27.11 6.09
CA GLY A 161 -33.04 -26.04 7.08
C GLY A 161 -33.03 -24.65 6.43
N PRO A 162 -33.64 -23.65 7.07
CA PRO A 162 -33.63 -22.26 6.57
C PRO A 162 -32.21 -21.71 6.39
N GLU A 163 -31.24 -22.15 7.19
CA GLU A 163 -29.84 -21.74 7.15
C GLU A 163 -29.08 -22.21 5.91
N TYR A 164 -29.58 -23.20 5.17
CA TYR A 164 -28.99 -23.69 3.92
C TYR A 164 -29.70 -23.14 2.67
N ARG A 165 -30.76 -22.36 2.85
CA ARG A 165 -31.61 -21.87 1.75
C ARG A 165 -30.81 -21.05 0.73
N HIS A 166 -29.92 -20.17 1.18
CA HIS A 166 -29.11 -19.35 0.28
C HIS A 166 -28.15 -20.20 -0.56
N LEU A 167 -27.66 -21.34 -0.05
CA LEU A 167 -26.83 -22.27 -0.84
C LEU A 167 -27.64 -22.92 -1.97
N LEU A 168 -28.89 -23.29 -1.72
CA LEU A 168 -29.78 -23.82 -2.75
C LEU A 168 -30.12 -22.74 -3.80
N GLU A 169 -30.33 -21.50 -3.38
CA GLU A 169 -30.55 -20.36 -4.27
C GLU A 169 -29.31 -20.06 -5.13
N ILE A 170 -28.11 -20.15 -4.55
CA ILE A 170 -26.84 -20.04 -5.29
C ILE A 170 -26.73 -21.16 -6.34
N HIS A 171 -27.00 -22.41 -5.95
CA HIS A 171 -26.94 -23.54 -6.87
C HIS A 171 -27.89 -23.36 -8.06
N GLU A 172 -29.14 -22.97 -7.80
CA GLU A 172 -30.12 -22.72 -8.85
C GLU A 172 -29.75 -21.52 -9.74
N THR A 173 -29.13 -20.48 -9.15
CA THR A 173 -28.58 -19.34 -9.92
C THR A 173 -27.50 -19.81 -10.90
N LEU A 174 -26.59 -20.68 -10.47
CA LEU A 174 -25.58 -21.27 -11.34
C LEU A 174 -26.20 -22.11 -12.45
N ARG A 175 -27.19 -22.96 -12.12
CA ARG A 175 -27.90 -23.78 -13.12
C ARG A 175 -28.56 -22.94 -14.21
N ARG A 176 -29.20 -21.83 -13.83
CA ARG A 176 -29.90 -20.94 -14.76
C ARG A 176 -28.98 -20.07 -15.59
N HIS A 177 -27.77 -19.79 -15.11
CA HIS A 177 -26.87 -18.83 -15.77
C HIS A 177 -26.58 -19.18 -17.23
N ARG A 178 -26.18 -20.44 -17.50
CA ARG A 178 -25.95 -20.97 -18.87
C ARG A 178 -26.77 -22.22 -19.19
N GLY A 179 -27.68 -22.62 -18.29
CA GLY A 179 -28.52 -23.81 -18.46
C GLY A 179 -27.80 -25.13 -18.18
N HIS A 180 -26.63 -25.10 -17.53
CA HIS A 180 -25.87 -26.29 -17.20
C HIS A 180 -26.34 -26.85 -15.85
N GLY A 181 -26.96 -28.03 -15.86
CA GLY A 181 -27.54 -28.65 -14.66
C GLY A 181 -26.60 -29.59 -13.90
N GLU A 182 -25.54 -30.09 -14.54
CA GLU A 182 -24.75 -31.23 -14.04
C GLU A 182 -23.28 -30.83 -13.72
N PHE A 183 -23.07 -29.63 -13.18
CA PHE A 183 -21.73 -29.14 -12.87
C PHE A 183 -21.13 -29.75 -11.59
N ALA A 184 -21.93 -30.24 -10.63
CA ALA A 184 -21.47 -30.87 -9.39
C ALA A 184 -21.07 -32.35 -9.58
N ARG A 185 -20.10 -32.62 -10.46
CA ARG A 185 -19.76 -33.98 -10.91
C ARG A 185 -19.04 -34.85 -9.86
N SER A 186 -18.35 -34.23 -8.92
CA SER A 186 -17.65 -34.98 -7.87
C SER A 186 -18.64 -35.32 -6.75
N PRO A 187 -18.72 -36.57 -6.28
CA PRO A 187 -19.61 -36.91 -5.16
C PRO A 187 -19.21 -36.20 -3.87
N ARG A 188 -17.90 -35.93 -3.70
CA ARG A 188 -17.34 -35.23 -2.55
C ARG A 188 -16.68 -33.92 -3.00
N LEU A 189 -16.74 -32.91 -2.16
CA LEU A 189 -16.01 -31.67 -2.36
C LEU A 189 -14.50 -31.98 -2.48
N PRO A 190 -13.83 -31.54 -3.57
CA PRO A 190 -12.39 -31.70 -3.68
C PRO A 190 -11.64 -31.06 -2.52
N GLY A 191 -10.40 -31.50 -2.30
CA GLY A 191 -9.56 -31.00 -1.23
C GLY A 191 -9.39 -29.47 -1.26
N VAL A 192 -9.08 -28.92 -0.10
CA VAL A 192 -8.73 -27.50 0.08
C VAL A 192 -7.22 -27.30 -0.05
N ASP A 193 -6.77 -26.13 -0.49
CA ASP A 193 -5.33 -25.91 -0.68
C ASP A 193 -4.53 -26.11 0.61
N TYR A 194 -4.94 -25.44 1.70
CA TYR A 194 -4.34 -25.61 3.03
C TYR A 194 -5.41 -25.73 4.12
N TYR A 195 -5.29 -26.75 4.94
CA TYR A 195 -6.01 -26.88 6.20
C TYR A 195 -5.10 -26.59 7.38
N LEU A 196 -5.48 -25.61 8.20
CA LEU A 196 -4.75 -25.15 9.38
C LEU A 196 -5.34 -25.84 10.62
N ARG A 197 -4.64 -26.82 11.20
CA ARG A 197 -5.21 -27.67 12.27
C ARG A 197 -5.61 -26.88 13.52
N ASP A 198 -4.83 -25.88 13.91
CA ASP A 198 -5.19 -24.87 14.92
C ASP A 198 -5.11 -23.51 14.21
N PRO A 199 -6.24 -22.90 13.81
CA PRO A 199 -7.54 -22.94 14.51
C PRO A 199 -8.63 -23.83 13.88
N GLY A 200 -8.30 -24.77 13.00
CA GLY A 200 -9.27 -25.56 12.24
C GLY A 200 -9.80 -24.83 11.00
N ALA A 201 -9.06 -23.85 10.49
CA ALA A 201 -9.46 -23.00 9.36
C ALA A 201 -8.92 -23.48 8.02
N VAL A 202 -9.53 -23.00 6.93
CA VAL A 202 -9.10 -23.26 5.56
C VAL A 202 -8.50 -22.01 4.94
N LEU A 203 -7.47 -22.20 4.11
CA LEU A 203 -6.94 -21.15 3.25
C LEU A 203 -6.88 -21.65 1.81
N GLU A 204 -7.59 -20.96 0.91
CA GLU A 204 -7.53 -21.19 -0.53
C GLU A 204 -6.58 -20.19 -1.21
N TYR A 205 -5.80 -20.68 -2.17
CA TYR A 205 -4.84 -19.89 -2.94
C TYR A 205 -5.38 -19.66 -4.36
N ASP A 206 -6.04 -18.52 -4.56
CA ASP A 206 -6.81 -18.23 -5.77
C ASP A 206 -5.93 -17.69 -6.90
N GLU A 207 -5.83 -18.47 -7.97
CA GLU A 207 -5.28 -18.08 -9.27
C GLU A 207 -6.38 -17.47 -10.17
N ARG A 208 -6.01 -16.89 -11.32
CA ARG A 208 -6.91 -16.18 -12.25
C ARG A 208 -8.19 -16.94 -12.59
N GLN A 209 -8.10 -18.26 -12.69
CA GLN A 209 -9.22 -19.14 -13.02
C GLN A 209 -10.37 -19.15 -11.98
N HIS A 210 -10.14 -18.64 -10.77
CA HIS A 210 -11.19 -18.51 -9.75
C HIS A 210 -12.03 -17.23 -9.91
N PHE A 211 -11.60 -16.28 -10.75
CA PHE A 211 -12.26 -14.99 -10.91
C PHE A 211 -13.15 -14.96 -12.16
N THR A 212 -14.21 -15.77 -12.15
CA THR A 212 -15.14 -15.98 -13.27
C THR A 212 -16.50 -15.31 -13.03
N THR A 213 -17.28 -15.12 -14.10
CA THR A 213 -18.66 -14.60 -13.97
C THR A 213 -19.54 -15.46 -13.05
N PRO A 214 -19.58 -16.80 -13.18
CA PRO A 214 -20.31 -17.65 -12.22
C PRO A 214 -19.87 -17.44 -10.78
N ARG A 215 -18.56 -17.29 -10.52
CA ARG A 215 -18.07 -17.00 -9.17
C ARG A 215 -18.60 -15.67 -8.64
N GLY A 216 -18.59 -14.62 -9.47
CA GLY A 216 -19.17 -13.32 -9.13
C GLY A 216 -20.65 -13.39 -8.77
N LEU A 217 -21.44 -14.23 -9.45
CA LEU A 217 -22.84 -14.49 -9.11
C LEU A 217 -22.97 -15.14 -7.73
N THR A 218 -22.16 -16.15 -7.42
CA THR A 218 -22.20 -16.80 -6.10
C THR A 218 -21.90 -15.82 -4.97
N LEU A 219 -20.84 -15.01 -5.10
CA LEU A 219 -20.41 -14.03 -4.10
C LEU A 219 -21.45 -12.92 -3.88
N THR A 220 -22.27 -12.62 -4.89
CA THR A 220 -23.35 -11.64 -4.79
C THR A 220 -24.49 -12.13 -3.91
N ALA A 221 -24.71 -13.44 -3.87
CA ALA A 221 -25.75 -14.09 -3.09
C ALA A 221 -25.28 -14.52 -1.69
N TYR A 222 -24.06 -14.14 -1.26
CA TYR A 222 -23.58 -14.44 0.08
C TYR A 222 -24.35 -13.60 1.13
N PRO A 223 -24.70 -14.19 2.28
CA PRO A 223 -25.21 -13.43 3.41
C PRO A 223 -24.20 -12.37 3.88
N ASP A 224 -24.68 -11.18 4.24
CA ASP A 224 -23.83 -10.08 4.74
C ASP A 224 -23.12 -10.40 6.06
N ASP A 225 -23.63 -11.37 6.82
CA ASP A 225 -23.10 -11.81 8.10
C ASP A 225 -22.29 -13.12 8.03
N LEU A 226 -22.06 -13.66 6.83
CA LEU A 226 -21.21 -14.83 6.64
C LEU A 226 -19.78 -14.55 7.12
N ASP A 227 -19.31 -15.32 8.10
CA ASP A 227 -17.96 -15.16 8.63
C ASP A 227 -16.92 -15.82 7.71
N VAL A 228 -16.24 -15.00 6.92
CA VAL A 228 -15.13 -15.40 6.04
C VAL A 228 -13.88 -14.58 6.30
N GLY A 229 -12.73 -15.19 6.06
CA GLY A 229 -11.41 -14.59 6.20
C GLY A 229 -10.92 -13.81 4.98
N PHE A 230 -11.81 -13.40 4.07
CA PHE A 230 -11.46 -12.62 2.88
C PHE A 230 -12.52 -11.56 2.55
N ASP A 231 -12.14 -10.58 1.74
CA ASP A 231 -13.02 -9.49 1.35
C ASP A 231 -13.93 -9.92 0.18
N VAL A 232 -15.14 -10.37 0.49
CA VAL A 232 -16.16 -10.80 -0.49
C VAL A 232 -16.42 -9.74 -1.55
N ALA A 233 -16.50 -8.46 -1.17
CA ALA A 233 -16.75 -7.37 -2.10
C ALA A 233 -15.58 -7.17 -3.07
N ARG A 234 -14.34 -7.31 -2.58
CA ARG A 234 -13.14 -7.32 -3.43
C ARG A 234 -13.12 -8.51 -4.37
N TRP A 235 -13.37 -9.73 -3.89
CA TRP A 235 -13.41 -10.92 -4.75
C TRP A 235 -14.50 -10.82 -5.82
N ARG A 236 -15.70 -10.33 -5.47
CA ARG A 236 -16.80 -10.10 -6.41
C ARG A 236 -16.42 -9.12 -7.50
N ARG A 237 -15.79 -7.99 -7.12
CA ARG A 237 -15.30 -6.99 -8.08
C ARG A 237 -14.23 -7.59 -9.00
N MET A 238 -13.28 -8.34 -8.45
CA MET A 238 -12.25 -9.01 -9.25
C MET A 238 -12.85 -10.00 -10.25
N CYS A 239 -13.93 -10.71 -9.90
CA CYS A 239 -14.64 -11.57 -10.86
C CYS A 239 -15.19 -10.75 -12.05
N ALA A 240 -15.72 -9.54 -11.79
CA ALA A 240 -16.22 -8.66 -12.85
C ALA A 240 -15.10 -8.04 -13.71
N GLU A 241 -13.97 -7.67 -13.09
CA GLU A 241 -12.83 -7.05 -13.79
C GLU A 241 -12.02 -8.07 -14.60
N ILE A 242 -11.75 -9.24 -14.03
CA ILE A 242 -10.91 -10.26 -14.66
C ILE A 242 -11.71 -11.07 -15.68
N ALA A 243 -12.99 -11.34 -15.39
CA ALA A 243 -13.92 -12.10 -16.21
C ALA A 243 -13.25 -13.34 -16.85
N ALA A 244 -12.54 -14.12 -16.03
CA ALA A 244 -11.92 -15.36 -16.51
C ALA A 244 -13.01 -16.34 -16.95
N GLY A 245 -12.66 -17.21 -17.90
CA GLY A 245 -13.54 -18.28 -18.33
C GLY A 245 -12.74 -19.47 -18.85
N ASP A 246 -13.29 -20.64 -18.60
CA ASP A 246 -12.80 -21.91 -19.12
C ASP A 246 -14.01 -22.76 -19.52
N SER A 247 -14.17 -22.98 -20.82
CA SER A 247 -15.33 -23.66 -21.42
C SER A 247 -15.10 -25.15 -21.66
N ALA A 248 -14.03 -25.76 -21.11
CA ALA A 248 -13.75 -27.16 -21.32
C ALA A 248 -13.46 -27.91 -20.00
N PRO A 249 -14.42 -28.62 -19.38
CA PRO A 249 -15.79 -28.85 -19.86
C PRO A 249 -16.65 -27.59 -19.82
N ILE A 250 -17.77 -27.61 -20.56
CA ILE A 250 -18.64 -26.44 -20.80
C ILE A 250 -19.11 -25.74 -19.52
N ASP A 251 -19.23 -26.51 -18.45
CA ASP A 251 -19.75 -26.16 -17.12
C ASP A 251 -18.64 -25.99 -16.06
N ARG A 252 -17.36 -25.92 -16.47
CA ARG A 252 -16.22 -25.87 -15.55
C ARG A 252 -16.27 -24.66 -14.62
N ASP A 253 -16.70 -23.51 -15.13
CA ASP A 253 -16.76 -22.29 -14.34
C ASP A 253 -17.89 -22.34 -13.29
N GLU A 254 -19.05 -22.92 -13.60
CA GLU A 254 -20.11 -23.20 -12.62
C GLU A 254 -19.64 -24.22 -11.58
N GLN A 255 -18.96 -25.28 -12.02
CA GLN A 255 -18.40 -26.29 -11.11
C GLN A 255 -17.43 -25.65 -10.11
N ARG A 256 -16.48 -24.84 -10.61
CA ARG A 256 -15.48 -24.17 -9.76
C ARG A 256 -16.16 -23.18 -8.81
N ALA A 257 -17.09 -22.38 -9.31
CA ALA A 257 -17.84 -21.43 -8.49
C ALA A 257 -18.63 -22.13 -7.38
N TRP A 258 -19.28 -23.25 -7.69
CA TRP A 258 -20.02 -24.04 -6.71
C TRP A 258 -19.12 -24.64 -5.63
N TYR A 259 -18.00 -25.26 -6.01
CA TYR A 259 -17.06 -25.82 -5.03
C TYR A 259 -16.44 -24.74 -4.16
N ASP A 260 -16.12 -23.58 -4.71
CA ASP A 260 -15.65 -22.43 -3.95
C ASP A 260 -16.72 -21.89 -2.99
N THR A 261 -18.00 -21.92 -3.37
CA THR A 261 -19.11 -21.62 -2.46
C THR A 261 -19.17 -22.59 -1.30
N LEU A 262 -19.10 -23.90 -1.55
CA LEU A 262 -19.14 -24.89 -0.48
C LEU A 262 -17.93 -24.75 0.46
N ARG A 263 -16.74 -24.45 -0.07
CA ARG A 263 -15.53 -24.16 0.74
C ARG A 263 -15.71 -22.97 1.66
N ASP A 264 -16.32 -21.89 1.18
CA ASP A 264 -16.53 -20.70 2.01
C ASP A 264 -17.58 -20.91 3.11
N HIS A 265 -18.45 -21.91 2.95
CA HIS A 265 -19.50 -22.28 3.89
C HIS A 265 -19.15 -23.53 4.72
N LEU A 266 -17.88 -23.96 4.72
CA LEU A 266 -17.46 -25.12 5.52
C LEU A 266 -17.90 -25.07 7.00
N PRO A 267 -17.82 -23.92 7.71
CA PRO A 267 -18.32 -23.83 9.09
C PRO A 267 -19.80 -24.20 9.24
N LEU A 268 -20.62 -23.86 8.24
CA LEU A 268 -22.05 -24.17 8.21
C LEU A 268 -22.32 -25.64 7.82
N LEU A 269 -21.49 -26.20 6.94
CA LEU A 269 -21.68 -27.54 6.36
C LEU A 269 -21.10 -28.66 7.23
N LYS A 270 -20.07 -28.38 8.03
CA LYS A 270 -19.41 -29.38 8.85
C LYS A 270 -18.86 -28.76 10.14
N PRO A 271 -19.38 -29.16 11.32
CA PRO A 271 -18.85 -28.71 12.60
C PRO A 271 -17.35 -28.99 12.74
N GLY A 272 -16.64 -28.06 13.37
CA GLY A 272 -15.19 -28.15 13.60
C GLY A 272 -14.33 -27.41 12.56
N PHE A 273 -14.93 -26.90 11.47
CA PHE A 273 -14.25 -25.97 10.56
C PHE A 273 -14.42 -24.52 11.00
N GLY A 274 -13.31 -23.80 11.04
CA GLY A 274 -13.27 -22.34 11.16
C GLY A 274 -13.48 -21.64 9.80
N PRO A 275 -13.56 -20.30 9.79
CA PRO A 275 -13.85 -19.53 8.58
C PRO A 275 -12.79 -19.76 7.50
N THR A 276 -13.24 -19.77 6.25
CA THR A 276 -12.35 -19.91 5.09
C THR A 276 -11.73 -18.57 4.75
N ALA A 277 -10.40 -18.52 4.67
CA ALA A 277 -9.64 -17.41 4.12
C ALA A 277 -9.26 -17.68 2.66
N ARG A 278 -9.06 -16.60 1.90
CA ARG A 278 -8.61 -16.66 0.51
C ARG A 278 -7.47 -15.69 0.29
N MET A 279 -6.45 -16.14 -0.43
CA MET A 279 -5.32 -15.32 -0.86
C MET A 279 -5.25 -15.35 -2.38
N ARG A 280 -5.14 -14.17 -3.01
CA ARG A 280 -4.97 -14.12 -4.46
C ARG A 280 -3.50 -14.22 -4.85
N ALA A 281 -3.21 -15.11 -5.79
CA ALA A 281 -1.86 -15.41 -6.25
C ALA A 281 -1.12 -14.17 -6.78
N ALA A 282 -1.80 -13.31 -7.53
CA ALA A 282 -1.22 -12.12 -8.14
C ALA A 282 -1.22 -10.87 -7.24
N ASP A 283 -1.64 -10.96 -5.98
CA ASP A 283 -1.52 -9.83 -5.04
C ASP A 283 -0.06 -9.55 -4.67
N ARG A 284 0.78 -10.58 -4.73
CA ARG A 284 2.20 -10.50 -4.38
C ARG A 284 3.00 -11.67 -4.95
N GLN A 285 4.28 -11.44 -5.21
CA GLN A 285 5.29 -12.47 -5.32
C GLN A 285 5.55 -13.08 -3.93
N TRP A 286 4.68 -14.00 -3.50
CA TRP A 286 4.73 -14.61 -2.17
C TRP A 286 6.04 -15.36 -1.90
N CYS A 287 6.72 -15.85 -2.95
CA CYS A 287 8.00 -16.53 -2.85
C CYS A 287 9.17 -15.65 -2.40
N GLY A 288 8.99 -14.32 -2.33
CA GLY A 288 9.98 -13.44 -1.72
C GLY A 288 9.81 -13.27 -0.21
N LEU A 289 8.77 -13.88 0.40
CA LEU A 289 8.61 -13.88 1.84
C LEU A 289 9.44 -14.99 2.50
N ASP A 290 9.94 -14.65 3.67
CA ASP A 290 10.79 -15.48 4.53
C ASP A 290 10.05 -15.78 5.83
N ALA A 291 9.81 -17.07 6.11
CA ALA A 291 9.16 -17.54 7.33
C ALA A 291 10.01 -17.32 8.60
N GLY A 292 11.31 -17.05 8.45
CA GLY A 292 12.19 -16.62 9.54
C GLY A 292 12.07 -15.14 9.90
N ASN A 293 11.37 -14.34 9.09
CA ASN A 293 11.21 -12.90 9.32
C ASN A 293 9.85 -12.58 9.98
N PRO A 294 9.82 -12.08 11.22
CA PRO A 294 8.58 -11.73 11.93
C PRO A 294 7.68 -10.71 11.20
N GLU A 295 8.26 -9.79 10.43
CA GLU A 295 7.48 -8.84 9.63
C GLU A 295 6.72 -9.57 8.51
N HIS A 296 7.35 -10.54 7.87
CA HIS A 296 6.72 -11.34 6.81
C HIS A 296 5.61 -12.24 7.36
N LEU A 297 5.80 -12.80 8.57
CA LEU A 297 4.74 -13.53 9.27
C LEU A 297 3.53 -12.63 9.56
N THR A 298 3.79 -11.41 10.04
CA THR A 298 2.75 -10.39 10.30
C THR A 298 1.97 -10.08 9.02
N ILE A 299 2.65 -9.92 7.89
CA ILE A 299 1.99 -9.63 6.61
C ILE A 299 0.99 -10.72 6.24
N VAL A 300 1.35 -12.01 6.30
CA VAL A 300 0.41 -13.09 5.95
C VAL A 300 -0.70 -13.19 6.99
N ARG A 301 -0.36 -13.17 8.28
CA ARG A 301 -1.33 -13.26 9.40
C ARG A 301 -2.41 -12.20 9.31
N ASP A 302 -2.02 -10.95 9.08
CA ASP A 302 -2.94 -9.81 9.11
C ASP A 302 -3.62 -9.57 7.75
N TRP A 303 -3.09 -10.15 6.67
CA TRP A 303 -3.73 -10.16 5.35
C TRP A 303 -4.86 -11.18 5.28
N VAL A 304 -4.65 -12.38 5.83
CA VAL A 304 -5.70 -13.38 5.95
C VAL A 304 -6.62 -12.97 7.10
N GLY A 305 -7.90 -12.79 6.83
CA GLY A 305 -8.88 -12.35 7.82
C GLY A 305 -9.30 -13.43 8.81
N LEU A 306 -8.43 -14.38 9.14
CA LEU A 306 -8.72 -15.43 10.12
C LEU A 306 -8.85 -14.86 11.53
N PRO A 307 -9.49 -15.56 12.49
CA PRO A 307 -9.65 -15.06 13.86
C PRO A 307 -8.30 -14.70 14.46
N SER A 308 -8.02 -13.41 14.53
CA SER A 308 -6.75 -12.89 15.03
C SER A 308 -6.69 -13.03 16.54
N ARG A 309 -5.49 -13.34 17.02
CA ARG A 309 -5.19 -13.41 18.45
C ARG A 309 -4.77 -12.03 18.95
N PHE A 310 -5.74 -11.13 19.07
CA PHE A 310 -5.56 -9.87 19.79
C PHE A 310 -6.67 -9.64 20.81
N GLU A 311 -6.34 -8.86 21.82
CA GLU A 311 -7.28 -8.43 22.85
C GLU A 311 -7.34 -6.90 22.83
N VAL A 312 -8.55 -6.34 22.88
CA VAL A 312 -8.75 -4.89 23.04
C VAL A 312 -9.30 -4.63 24.43
N ARG A 313 -8.69 -3.69 25.15
CA ARG A 313 -9.14 -3.28 26.47
C ARG A 313 -8.98 -1.77 26.69
N PRO A 314 -9.89 -1.12 27.42
CA PRO A 314 -9.67 0.23 27.90
C PRO A 314 -8.50 0.25 28.90
N VAL A 315 -7.68 1.30 28.85
CA VAL A 315 -6.55 1.48 29.76
C VAL A 315 -6.58 2.88 30.37
N GLY A 316 -6.25 2.97 31.67
CA GLY A 316 -6.28 4.22 32.41
C GLY A 316 -7.67 4.55 32.97
N GLU A 317 -7.83 5.77 33.45
CA GLU A 317 -9.11 6.29 33.91
C GLU A 317 -10.03 6.57 32.72
N VAL A 318 -11.27 6.10 32.79
CA VAL A 318 -12.27 6.30 31.74
C VAL A 318 -12.97 7.64 31.96
N PRO A 319 -12.79 8.65 31.09
CA PRO A 319 -13.48 9.92 31.26
C PRO A 319 -14.99 9.76 31.02
N PRO A 320 -15.85 10.57 31.67
CA PRO A 320 -17.30 10.48 31.49
C PRO A 320 -17.78 10.94 30.10
N ASP A 321 -17.15 11.97 29.53
CA ASP A 321 -17.46 12.50 28.19
C ASP A 321 -16.16 12.79 27.42
N PRO A 322 -15.45 11.75 26.95
CA PRO A 322 -14.20 11.93 26.24
C PRO A 322 -14.44 12.49 24.83
N PHE A 323 -13.74 13.55 24.43
CA PHE A 323 -13.81 13.98 23.03
C PHE A 323 -13.22 12.91 22.10
N TRP A 324 -12.09 12.33 22.52
CA TRP A 324 -11.36 11.34 21.76
C TRP A 324 -11.65 9.92 22.22
N ALA A 325 -11.71 8.99 21.27
CA ALA A 325 -11.29 7.62 21.52
C ALA A 325 -10.06 7.33 20.67
N ARG A 326 -9.12 6.55 21.19
CA ARG A 326 -7.92 6.15 20.44
C ARG A 326 -7.79 4.64 20.48
N LEU A 327 -7.64 4.02 19.31
CA LEU A 327 -7.24 2.62 19.19
C LEU A 327 -5.72 2.57 18.99
N VAL A 328 -5.01 2.30 20.09
CA VAL A 328 -3.54 2.22 20.12
C VAL A 328 -3.12 0.76 20.11
N ILE A 329 -2.24 0.40 19.17
CA ILE A 329 -1.85 -0.99 18.96
C ILE A 329 -0.53 -1.27 19.66
N GLU A 330 -0.50 -2.25 20.56
CA GLU A 330 0.70 -2.75 21.21
C GLU A 330 1.18 -3.99 20.43
N GLY A 331 2.15 -3.77 19.53
CA GLY A 331 2.72 -4.82 18.66
C GLY A 331 2.75 -4.47 17.16
N PRO A 332 3.23 -5.41 16.33
CA PRO A 332 3.25 -5.25 14.87
C PRO A 332 1.82 -5.35 14.31
N TRP A 333 1.57 -4.65 13.20
CA TRP A 333 0.24 -4.59 12.56
C TRP A 333 0.35 -4.31 11.08
N TYR A 334 -0.34 -5.11 10.26
CA TYR A 334 -0.38 -4.97 8.80
C TYR A 334 -1.72 -5.47 8.22
N ALA A 335 -2.82 -4.91 8.67
CA ALA A 335 -4.14 -5.48 8.40
C ALA A 335 -4.68 -5.18 7.00
N GLY A 336 -5.13 -6.24 6.32
CA GLY A 336 -6.11 -6.10 5.23
C GLY A 336 -7.49 -5.68 5.77
N PRO A 337 -8.47 -5.39 4.88
CA PRO A 337 -9.78 -4.86 5.28
C PRO A 337 -10.54 -5.72 6.29
N VAL A 338 -10.52 -7.06 6.13
CA VAL A 338 -11.22 -7.96 7.06
C VAL A 338 -10.63 -7.88 8.46
N GLN A 339 -9.30 -7.81 8.57
CA GLN A 339 -8.63 -7.81 9.86
C GLN A 339 -8.78 -6.47 10.59
N ALA A 340 -8.75 -5.37 9.84
CA ALA A 340 -9.04 -4.04 10.37
C ALA A 340 -10.50 -3.91 10.85
N ARG A 341 -11.46 -4.49 10.12
CA ARG A 341 -12.87 -4.57 10.54
C ARG A 341 -13.01 -5.28 11.88
N ARG A 342 -12.38 -6.45 12.03
CA ARG A 342 -12.38 -7.23 13.28
C ARG A 342 -11.78 -6.46 14.46
N ALA A 343 -10.73 -5.67 14.24
CA ALA A 343 -10.15 -4.82 15.28
C ALA A 343 -11.11 -3.71 15.74
N LEU A 344 -11.83 -3.07 14.80
CA LEU A 344 -12.87 -2.08 15.15
C LEU A 344 -14.08 -2.71 15.84
N GLU A 345 -14.46 -3.94 15.46
CA GLU A 345 -15.51 -4.69 16.17
C GLU A 345 -15.10 -5.04 17.61
N ALA A 346 -13.85 -5.47 17.81
CA ALA A 346 -13.30 -5.72 19.14
C ALA A 346 -13.23 -4.43 19.96
N ALA A 347 -12.79 -3.31 19.37
CA ALA A 347 -12.79 -2.01 20.01
C ALA A 347 -14.20 -1.55 20.41
N SER A 348 -15.18 -1.73 19.53
CA SER A 348 -16.60 -1.44 19.84
C SER A 348 -17.14 -2.33 20.96
N SER A 349 -16.67 -3.57 21.07
CA SER A 349 -17.12 -4.53 22.09
C SER A 349 -16.47 -4.28 23.46
N ALA A 350 -15.21 -3.84 23.46
CA ALA A 350 -14.45 -3.47 24.66
C ALA A 350 -14.81 -2.07 25.21
N TRP A 351 -15.68 -1.34 24.50
CA TRP A 351 -16.03 0.03 24.85
C TRP A 351 -16.78 0.09 26.19
N PRO A 352 -16.38 0.96 27.14
CA PRO A 352 -17.07 1.10 28.42
C PRO A 352 -18.55 1.48 28.26
N ARG A 353 -19.42 0.88 29.08
CA ARG A 353 -20.87 1.18 29.06
C ARG A 353 -21.12 2.65 29.37
N SER A 354 -22.09 3.24 28.69
CA SER A 354 -22.53 4.63 28.87
C SER A 354 -21.49 5.72 28.51
N VAL A 355 -20.33 5.34 27.98
CA VAL A 355 -19.30 6.28 27.49
C VAL A 355 -19.41 6.41 25.99
N ARG A 356 -19.36 7.64 25.48
CA ARG A 356 -19.30 7.95 24.05
C ARG A 356 -18.16 8.91 23.77
N SER A 357 -17.61 8.85 22.55
CA SER A 357 -16.65 9.84 22.06
C SER A 357 -17.16 10.59 20.83
N ARG A 358 -16.48 11.68 20.46
CA ARG A 358 -16.73 12.37 19.18
C ARG A 358 -16.01 11.68 18.03
N ILE A 359 -14.73 11.35 18.20
CA ILE A 359 -13.90 10.79 17.14
C ILE A 359 -13.06 9.64 17.67
N LEU A 360 -13.16 8.47 17.01
CA LEU A 360 -12.24 7.35 17.16
C LEU A 360 -11.04 7.52 16.22
N VAL A 361 -9.82 7.49 16.76
CA VAL A 361 -8.57 7.67 16.01
C VAL A 361 -7.78 6.37 15.94
N THR A 362 -7.38 5.95 14.73
CA THR A 362 -6.48 4.81 14.50
C THR A 362 -5.09 5.27 14.05
N CYS A 363 -4.13 4.35 13.98
CA CYS A 363 -2.79 4.64 13.46
C CYS A 363 -2.74 4.86 11.94
N GLY A 364 -1.59 5.37 11.47
CA GLY A 364 -1.21 5.29 10.06
C GLY A 364 -1.05 3.82 9.62
N GLY A 365 -1.41 3.49 8.38
CA GLY A 365 -1.42 2.10 7.90
C GLY A 365 -2.30 1.15 8.71
N PHE A 366 -3.39 1.64 9.31
CA PHE A 366 -4.35 0.80 10.02
C PHE A 366 -5.04 -0.20 9.08
N VAL A 367 -5.32 0.22 7.85
CA VAL A 367 -5.82 -0.63 6.76
C VAL A 367 -4.79 -0.62 5.63
N SER A 368 -4.54 -1.77 5.04
CA SER A 368 -3.65 -1.94 3.89
C SER A 368 -4.43 -2.42 2.66
N PHE A 369 -4.06 -1.93 1.49
CA PHE A 369 -4.60 -2.36 0.20
C PHE A 369 -3.48 -2.60 -0.82
N PRO A 370 -3.67 -3.51 -1.80
CA PRO A 370 -2.61 -3.86 -2.74
C PRO A 370 -2.38 -2.71 -3.71
N TRP A 371 -1.15 -2.58 -4.21
CA TRP A 371 -0.85 -1.65 -5.30
C TRP A 371 -1.68 -2.01 -6.54
N PRO A 372 -2.41 -1.06 -7.14
CA PRO A 372 -3.25 -1.34 -8.31
C PRO A 372 -2.40 -1.73 -9.52
N ALA A 373 -2.81 -2.76 -10.24
CA ALA A 373 -2.08 -3.24 -11.42
C ALA A 373 -2.13 -2.24 -12.59
N GLU A 374 -3.12 -1.33 -12.60
CA GLU A 374 -3.28 -0.30 -13.61
C GLU A 374 -2.24 0.82 -13.50
N ILE A 375 -1.53 0.92 -12.39
CA ILE A 375 -0.48 1.94 -12.18
C ILE A 375 0.87 1.32 -12.49
N ASP A 376 1.34 1.56 -13.71
CA ASP A 376 2.69 1.20 -14.15
C ASP A 376 3.74 2.27 -13.81
N GLY A 377 5.00 1.99 -14.13
CA GLY A 377 6.11 2.91 -13.90
C GLY A 377 6.08 4.17 -14.77
N GLU A 378 5.32 4.21 -15.86
CA GLU A 378 5.15 5.40 -16.71
C GLU A 378 4.07 6.35 -16.17
N ALA A 379 3.10 5.83 -15.41
CA ALA A 379 2.08 6.61 -14.72
C ALA A 379 2.63 7.44 -13.56
N VAL A 380 3.79 7.06 -12.98
CA VAL A 380 4.44 7.72 -11.83
C VAL A 380 5.81 8.25 -12.22
N VAL A 381 5.84 9.31 -13.03
CA VAL A 381 7.09 9.97 -13.50
C VAL A 381 7.78 10.76 -12.39
N ASP A 382 7.00 11.40 -11.52
CA ASP A 382 7.49 12.15 -10.37
C ASP A 382 6.64 11.80 -9.14
N VAL A 383 7.26 11.23 -8.11
CA VAL A 383 6.58 10.87 -6.85
C VAL A 383 6.31 12.09 -5.98
N LEU A 384 7.03 13.19 -6.18
CA LEU A 384 6.80 14.45 -5.50
C LEU A 384 5.64 15.23 -6.14
N ASP A 385 5.41 15.05 -7.43
CA ASP A 385 4.29 15.65 -8.16
C ASP A 385 3.58 14.60 -9.03
N PRO A 386 2.88 13.63 -8.40
CA PRO A 386 2.29 12.51 -9.12
C PRO A 386 1.12 12.98 -9.99
N ARG A 387 0.97 12.35 -11.16
CA ARG A 387 -0.16 12.63 -12.07
C ARG A 387 -1.49 12.35 -11.36
N GLN A 388 -2.46 13.24 -11.56
CA GLN A 388 -3.79 13.11 -10.97
C GLN A 388 -4.46 11.78 -11.33
N THR A 389 -4.26 11.25 -12.54
CA THR A 389 -4.81 9.96 -12.97
C THR A 389 -4.31 8.78 -12.13
N ALA A 390 -3.04 8.78 -11.72
CA ALA A 390 -2.50 7.75 -10.82
C ALA A 390 -3.07 7.91 -9.40
N LEU A 391 -3.19 9.15 -8.92
CA LEU A 391 -3.82 9.43 -7.64
C LEU A 391 -5.29 8.99 -7.62
N ASP A 392 -6.06 9.22 -8.68
CA ASP A 392 -7.49 8.86 -8.75
C ASP A 392 -7.71 7.35 -8.62
N VAL A 393 -6.84 6.54 -9.23
CA VAL A 393 -6.86 5.07 -9.08
C VAL A 393 -6.55 4.68 -7.63
N LEU A 394 -5.52 5.27 -7.02
CA LEU A 394 -5.19 5.00 -5.62
C LEU A 394 -6.29 5.44 -4.66
N TRP A 395 -6.91 6.59 -4.91
CA TRP A 395 -8.04 7.09 -4.14
C TRP A 395 -9.25 6.15 -4.24
N ARG A 396 -9.51 5.61 -5.43
CA ARG A 396 -10.56 4.62 -5.66
C ARG A 396 -10.29 3.34 -4.86
N GLU A 397 -9.09 2.76 -4.97
CA GLU A 397 -8.76 1.52 -4.25
C GLU A 397 -8.74 1.71 -2.73
N ALA A 398 -8.21 2.82 -2.24
CA ALA A 398 -8.24 3.15 -0.81
C ALA A 398 -9.68 3.32 -0.30
N LYS A 399 -10.55 3.98 -1.09
CA LYS A 399 -11.98 4.11 -0.74
C LYS A 399 -12.63 2.73 -0.65
N LEU A 400 -12.36 1.84 -1.60
CA LEU A 400 -12.89 0.47 -1.60
C LEU A 400 -12.42 -0.31 -0.36
N ALA A 401 -11.16 -0.18 0.05
CA ALA A 401 -10.66 -0.79 1.27
C ALA A 401 -11.37 -0.23 2.53
N VAL A 402 -11.58 1.08 2.61
CA VAL A 402 -12.35 1.71 3.71
C VAL A 402 -13.80 1.23 3.74
N ASP A 403 -14.44 1.10 2.58
CA ASP A 403 -15.81 0.57 2.47
C ASP A 403 -15.93 -0.87 2.95
N SER A 404 -14.96 -1.72 2.60
CA SER A 404 -14.91 -3.11 3.06
C SER A 404 -14.73 -3.23 4.57
N VAL A 405 -14.05 -2.26 5.20
CA VAL A 405 -13.92 -2.17 6.66
C VAL A 405 -15.25 -1.70 7.27
N LEU A 406 -15.70 -0.50 6.89
CA LEU A 406 -16.87 0.17 7.47
C LEU A 406 -18.18 -0.26 6.80
N THR A 407 -18.46 -1.57 6.88
CA THR A 407 -19.76 -2.14 6.51
C THR A 407 -20.89 -1.42 7.25
N GLU A 408 -22.11 -1.45 6.70
CA GLU A 408 -23.28 -0.86 7.35
C GLU A 408 -23.50 -1.41 8.76
N ARG A 409 -23.27 -2.71 8.95
CA ARG A 409 -23.32 -3.38 10.24
C ARG A 409 -22.29 -2.80 11.23
N LEU A 410 -21.01 -2.68 10.83
CA LEU A 410 -19.99 -2.12 11.71
C LEU A 410 -20.24 -0.62 11.98
N ARG A 411 -20.61 0.15 10.96
CA ARG A 411 -20.99 1.56 11.12
C ARG A 411 -22.09 1.71 12.17
N SER A 412 -23.13 0.87 12.11
CA SER A 412 -24.23 0.87 13.07
C SER A 412 -23.80 0.51 14.49
N LYS A 413 -22.82 -0.39 14.65
CA LYS A 413 -22.21 -0.70 15.96
C LYS A 413 -21.42 0.50 16.49
N LEU A 414 -20.52 1.06 15.68
CA LEU A 414 -19.66 2.19 16.05
C LEU A 414 -20.47 3.45 16.37
N LEU A 415 -21.56 3.72 15.65
CA LEU A 415 -22.46 4.85 15.92
C LEU A 415 -23.03 4.86 17.34
N LYS A 416 -23.08 3.70 18.02
CA LYS A 416 -23.53 3.60 19.42
C LYS A 416 -22.49 4.13 20.41
N VAL A 417 -21.25 4.33 19.98
CA VAL A 417 -20.13 4.70 20.85
C VAL A 417 -19.32 5.90 20.36
N THR A 418 -19.34 6.23 19.06
CA THR A 418 -18.62 7.38 18.50
C THR A 418 -19.33 7.99 17.29
N ASP A 419 -19.14 9.29 17.07
CA ASP A 419 -19.79 10.04 15.97
C ASP A 419 -18.98 9.96 14.65
N ALA A 420 -17.65 9.86 14.74
CA ALA A 420 -16.75 9.67 13.61
C ALA A 420 -15.62 8.68 13.90
N VAL A 421 -14.98 8.21 12.83
CA VAL A 421 -13.75 7.43 12.87
C VAL A 421 -12.74 7.99 11.88
N THR A 422 -11.46 7.97 12.24
CA THR A 422 -10.37 8.21 11.29
C THR A 422 -9.59 6.93 11.04
N LEU A 423 -9.23 6.68 9.78
CA LEU A 423 -8.53 5.47 9.33
C LEU A 423 -7.27 5.88 8.58
N GLY A 424 -6.10 5.41 9.04
CA GLY A 424 -4.88 5.42 8.24
C GLY A 424 -4.91 4.29 7.23
N VAL A 425 -4.65 4.59 5.96
CA VAL A 425 -4.81 3.65 4.84
C VAL A 425 -3.55 3.69 3.97
N ASP A 426 -2.86 2.56 3.87
CA ASP A 426 -1.60 2.47 3.12
C ASP A 426 -1.73 1.51 1.94
N SER A 427 -1.05 1.85 0.83
CA SER A 427 -0.82 0.86 -0.23
C SER A 427 0.48 0.10 -0.03
N PHE A 428 0.55 -1.12 -0.57
CA PHE A 428 1.78 -1.91 -0.55
C PHE A 428 2.04 -2.69 -1.83
N LYS A 429 3.31 -3.06 -2.04
CA LYS A 429 3.79 -3.66 -3.29
C LYS A 429 3.53 -5.17 -3.44
N THR A 430 3.49 -5.55 -4.72
CA THR A 430 3.47 -6.93 -5.23
C THR A 430 4.83 -7.64 -5.09
N THR A 431 5.98 -6.98 -5.27
CA THR A 431 7.30 -7.65 -5.21
C THR A 431 7.97 -7.47 -3.85
N VAL A 432 8.44 -8.57 -3.24
CA VAL A 432 9.26 -8.53 -2.03
C VAL A 432 10.73 -8.44 -2.45
N SER A 433 11.29 -7.22 -2.56
CA SER A 433 12.74 -7.05 -2.58
C SER A 433 13.25 -6.99 -1.15
N VAL A 434 13.89 -8.09 -0.75
CA VAL A 434 14.58 -8.30 0.53
C VAL A 434 15.77 -7.34 0.65
N ALA A 435 16.05 -6.91 1.88
CA ALA A 435 17.17 -6.07 2.35
C ALA A 435 16.97 -4.55 2.26
N SER A 436 16.86 -3.89 3.41
CA SER A 436 17.18 -2.45 3.74
C SER A 436 16.80 -1.32 2.76
N GLU A 437 16.08 -1.59 1.69
CA GLU A 437 15.77 -0.69 0.58
C GLU A 437 14.26 -0.38 0.50
N GLN A 438 13.52 -0.69 1.57
CA GLN A 438 12.06 -0.46 1.77
C GLN A 438 11.59 0.99 1.51
N ILE A 439 12.50 1.93 1.30
CA ILE A 439 12.19 3.36 1.19
C ILE A 439 12.06 3.87 -0.26
N ARG A 440 12.39 3.06 -1.27
CA ARG A 440 12.36 3.44 -2.70
C ARG A 440 11.16 2.88 -3.46
N ASP A 441 10.31 2.16 -2.77
CA ASP A 441 9.20 1.45 -3.37
C ASP A 441 7.99 2.36 -3.53
N LEU A 442 7.41 2.44 -4.73
CA LEU A 442 6.12 3.12 -4.98
C LEU A 442 5.05 2.66 -3.98
N HIS A 443 4.55 3.60 -3.19
CA HIS A 443 3.45 3.44 -2.24
C HIS A 443 2.75 4.79 -2.02
N ILE A 444 1.57 4.75 -1.40
CA ILE A 444 0.84 5.93 -0.93
C ILE A 444 0.36 5.70 0.50
N GLU A 445 0.40 6.76 1.32
CA GLU A 445 -0.07 6.75 2.70
C GLU A 445 -1.20 7.78 2.83
N LEU A 446 -2.38 7.33 3.23
CA LEU A 446 -3.63 8.09 3.20
C LEU A 446 -4.28 8.13 4.57
N VAL A 447 -5.14 9.13 4.77
CA VAL A 447 -5.97 9.24 5.97
C VAL A 447 -7.39 9.58 5.55
N TYR A 448 -8.35 8.84 6.09
CA TYR A 448 -9.77 9.13 5.95
C TYR A 448 -10.34 9.59 7.29
N LEU A 449 -11.19 10.61 7.28
CA LEU A 449 -12.15 10.89 8.34
C LEU A 449 -13.54 10.54 7.81
N VAL A 450 -14.24 9.67 8.52
CA VAL A 450 -15.59 9.22 8.17
C VAL A 450 -16.54 9.67 9.27
N ASP A 451 -17.45 10.58 8.91
CA ASP A 451 -18.58 10.93 9.76
C ASP A 451 -19.57 9.78 9.71
N LEU A 452 -19.69 9.05 10.81
CA LEU A 452 -20.55 7.87 10.86
C LEU A 452 -22.02 8.26 10.83
N ARG A 453 -22.39 9.47 11.24
CA ARG A 453 -23.78 9.95 11.25
C ARG A 453 -24.29 10.13 9.83
N THR A 454 -23.51 10.81 9.00
CA THR A 454 -23.91 11.16 7.62
C THR A 454 -23.36 10.21 6.55
N GLY A 455 -22.32 9.43 6.87
CA GLY A 455 -21.56 8.65 5.91
C GLY A 455 -20.60 9.48 5.06
N ARG A 456 -20.54 10.81 5.26
CA ARG A 456 -19.61 11.70 4.55
C ARG A 456 -18.17 11.37 4.91
N ARG A 457 -17.29 11.54 3.92
CA ARG A 457 -15.88 11.21 4.04
C ARG A 457 -15.04 12.37 3.60
N HIS A 458 -14.05 12.66 4.42
CA HIS A 458 -12.94 13.52 4.05
C HIS A 458 -11.69 12.66 3.91
N ARG A 459 -10.83 12.98 2.94
CA ARG A 459 -9.60 12.23 2.69
C ARG A 459 -8.44 13.17 2.46
N THR A 460 -7.27 12.73 2.90
CA THR A 460 -5.99 13.35 2.59
C THR A 460 -4.93 12.28 2.51
N GLY A 461 -3.69 12.68 2.23
CA GLY A 461 -2.56 11.77 2.20
C GLY A 461 -1.28 12.49 2.51
N LYS A 462 -0.24 11.70 2.71
CA LYS A 462 1.02 12.22 3.19
C LYS A 462 1.66 13.18 2.20
N SER A 463 1.93 14.39 2.69
CA SER A 463 2.53 15.50 1.96
C SER A 463 4.03 15.65 2.26
N TYR A 464 4.50 15.18 3.43
CA TYR A 464 5.89 15.36 3.85
C TYR A 464 6.60 14.02 4.08
N PRO A 465 7.23 13.42 3.04
CA PRO A 465 7.98 12.17 3.18
C PRO A 465 9.25 12.33 4.03
N THR A 466 9.69 11.24 4.65
CA THR A 466 11.05 11.14 5.21
C THR A 466 12.13 11.23 4.13
N GLY A 467 13.39 11.47 4.52
CA GLY A 467 14.51 11.54 3.58
C GLY A 467 14.83 10.25 2.83
N GLY A 468 14.27 9.10 3.24
CA GLY A 468 14.34 7.88 2.46
C GLY A 468 13.13 7.67 1.55
N GLN A 469 11.95 8.19 1.92
CA GLN A 469 10.67 7.96 1.23
C GLN A 469 10.46 8.83 -0.01
N ASP A 470 11.29 9.85 -0.19
CA ASP A 470 11.19 10.81 -1.29
C ASP A 470 11.42 10.21 -2.69
N ARG A 471 11.75 8.91 -2.77
CA ARG A 471 11.89 8.16 -4.02
C ARG A 471 10.75 7.18 -4.31
N GLY A 472 9.86 6.94 -3.34
CA GLY A 472 8.81 5.91 -3.44
C GLY A 472 7.43 6.36 -2.97
N LEU A 473 7.32 7.34 -2.08
CA LEU A 473 6.02 7.81 -1.62
C LEU A 473 5.41 8.77 -2.65
N LEU A 474 4.24 8.42 -3.20
CA LEU A 474 3.43 9.35 -3.96
C LEU A 474 2.84 10.40 -3.01
N ARG A 475 3.28 11.64 -3.17
CA ARG A 475 2.92 12.73 -2.29
C ARG A 475 1.53 13.27 -2.61
N THR A 476 0.78 13.63 -1.57
CA THR A 476 -0.38 14.51 -1.71
C THR A 476 0.09 15.96 -1.79
N VAL A 477 -0.05 16.57 -2.96
CA VAL A 477 0.42 17.95 -3.24
C VAL A 477 -0.57 18.99 -2.73
N ASP A 478 -1.87 18.71 -2.81
CA ASP A 478 -2.91 19.59 -2.28
C ASP A 478 -2.92 19.57 -0.74
N LEU A 479 -2.22 20.52 -0.12
CA LEU A 479 -2.20 20.70 1.33
C LEU A 479 -3.57 21.10 1.89
N GLY A 480 -4.43 21.74 1.08
CA GLY A 480 -5.78 22.11 1.47
C GLY A 480 -6.64 20.90 1.82
N SER A 481 -6.37 19.75 1.19
CA SER A 481 -7.00 18.47 1.52
C SER A 481 -6.77 18.01 2.95
N HIS A 482 -5.81 18.55 3.70
CA HIS A 482 -5.59 18.16 5.10
C HIS A 482 -6.58 18.82 6.07
N PHE A 483 -7.39 19.77 5.59
CA PHE A 483 -8.32 20.53 6.41
C PHE A 483 -9.77 20.18 6.06
N CYS A 484 -10.59 19.93 7.07
CA CYS A 484 -12.03 19.72 6.92
C CYS A 484 -12.82 20.31 8.08
N GLU A 485 -14.12 20.47 7.88
CA GLU A 485 -15.04 20.89 8.93
C GLU A 485 -15.73 19.65 9.51
N PHE A 486 -15.72 19.51 10.84
CA PHE A 486 -16.45 18.47 11.54
C PHE A 486 -17.00 19.01 12.85
N ASP A 487 -18.31 18.89 13.05
CA ASP A 487 -18.99 19.29 14.30
C ASP A 487 -18.74 20.76 14.70
N GLY A 488 -18.64 21.66 13.70
CA GLY A 488 -18.36 23.08 13.91
C GLY A 488 -16.88 23.41 14.11
N GLU A 489 -15.99 22.44 13.96
CA GLU A 489 -14.55 22.59 14.16
C GLU A 489 -13.77 22.46 12.85
N THR A 490 -12.77 23.31 12.68
CA THR A 490 -11.78 23.16 11.62
C THR A 490 -10.74 22.12 12.07
N VAL A 491 -10.84 20.92 11.49
CA VAL A 491 -9.97 19.79 11.75
C VAL A 491 -8.81 19.78 10.78
N LEU A 492 -7.58 19.69 11.32
CA LEU A 492 -6.36 19.37 10.59
C LEU A 492 -6.01 17.89 10.75
N LEU A 493 -6.06 17.13 9.67
CA LEU A 493 -5.67 15.72 9.58
C LEU A 493 -4.23 15.62 9.09
N LEU A 494 -3.38 14.90 9.81
CA LEU A 494 -1.96 14.74 9.49
C LEU A 494 -1.60 13.25 9.36
N GLY A 495 -1.03 12.87 8.22
CA GLY A 495 -0.32 11.61 8.10
C GLY A 495 0.96 11.59 8.95
N CYS A 496 1.64 10.45 8.98
CA CYS A 496 2.72 10.17 9.92
C CYS A 496 3.82 11.26 9.97
N HIS A 497 4.45 11.60 8.84
CA HIS A 497 5.53 12.59 8.84
C HIS A 497 5.08 14.01 8.46
N ASP A 498 3.80 14.25 8.17
CA ASP A 498 3.30 15.61 7.90
C ASP A 498 3.56 16.54 9.07
N LEU A 499 3.43 16.04 10.30
CA LEU A 499 3.72 16.81 11.50
C LEU A 499 5.19 17.33 11.53
N LYS A 500 6.15 16.63 10.90
CA LYS A 500 7.56 17.07 10.83
C LYS A 500 7.75 18.33 9.98
N ALA A 501 6.79 18.72 9.15
CA ALA A 501 6.82 20.01 8.46
C ALA A 501 6.89 21.20 9.44
N PHE A 502 6.43 21.01 10.69
CA PHE A 502 6.40 22.06 11.71
C PHE A 502 7.60 22.01 12.69
N GLU A 503 8.54 21.08 12.53
CA GLU A 503 9.65 20.93 13.47
C GLU A 503 10.68 22.07 13.32
N PRO A 504 10.99 22.87 14.37
CA PRO A 504 11.82 24.07 14.24
C PRO A 504 13.22 23.82 13.66
N ARG A 505 13.88 22.74 14.10
CA ARG A 505 15.20 22.35 13.57
C ARG A 505 15.10 21.88 12.11
N GLY A 506 14.01 21.22 11.75
CA GLY A 506 13.75 20.80 10.36
C GLY A 506 13.59 22.02 9.46
N ILE A 507 12.78 23.00 9.88
CA ILE A 507 12.54 24.25 9.17
C ILE A 507 13.85 25.03 8.94
N ALA A 508 14.68 25.17 9.97
CA ALA A 508 15.95 25.90 9.89
C ALA A 508 16.93 25.30 8.86
N ASN A 509 16.87 23.98 8.67
CA ASN A 509 17.78 23.25 7.79
C ASN A 509 17.20 22.93 6.41
N ALA A 510 15.90 23.18 6.19
CA ALA A 510 15.22 22.81 4.96
C ALA A 510 15.74 23.59 3.75
N ARG A 511 15.91 22.88 2.63
CA ARG A 511 16.34 23.43 1.33
C ARG A 511 15.46 22.90 0.21
N GLY A 512 15.48 23.58 -0.94
CA GLY A 512 14.76 23.17 -2.15
C GLY A 512 13.26 22.99 -1.91
N TRP A 513 12.68 21.94 -2.50
CA TRP A 513 11.25 21.66 -2.43
C TRP A 513 10.74 21.46 -0.99
N ARG A 514 11.56 20.90 -0.08
CA ARG A 514 11.17 20.71 1.34
C ARG A 514 10.92 22.03 2.04
N ARG A 515 11.74 23.05 1.74
CA ARG A 515 11.54 24.41 2.29
C ARG A 515 10.25 25.02 1.74
N GLY A 516 9.98 24.85 0.45
CA GLY A 516 8.73 25.29 -0.18
C GLY A 516 7.51 24.71 0.54
N VAL A 517 7.43 23.38 0.65
CA VAL A 517 6.32 22.69 1.33
C VAL A 517 6.16 23.13 2.79
N MET A 518 7.25 23.35 3.52
CA MET A 518 7.18 23.85 4.91
C MET A 518 6.62 25.28 4.99
N CYS A 519 6.97 26.15 4.03
CA CYS A 519 6.38 27.48 3.92
C CYS A 519 4.88 27.39 3.57
N ASP A 520 4.51 26.53 2.62
CA ASP A 520 3.12 26.35 2.20
C ASP A 520 2.27 25.80 3.35
N TRP A 521 2.80 24.84 4.11
CA TRP A 521 2.15 24.33 5.32
C TRP A 521 1.89 25.42 6.35
N ARG A 522 2.89 26.27 6.60
CA ARG A 522 2.74 27.39 7.53
C ARG A 522 1.65 28.34 7.06
N ALA A 523 1.65 28.72 5.78
CA ALA A 523 0.64 29.59 5.21
C ALA A 523 -0.77 28.99 5.32
N GLU A 524 -0.95 27.70 5.02
CA GLU A 524 -2.23 27.01 5.13
C GLU A 524 -2.74 26.94 6.57
N VAL A 525 -1.88 26.62 7.54
CA VAL A 525 -2.24 26.59 8.96
C VAL A 525 -2.61 27.99 9.48
N GLU A 526 -1.85 29.03 9.14
CA GLU A 526 -2.14 30.42 9.52
C GLU A 526 -3.45 30.92 8.90
N ARG A 527 -3.74 30.50 7.67
CA ARG A 527 -4.96 30.84 6.92
C ARG A 527 -6.20 30.13 7.46
N ARG A 528 -6.11 28.82 7.69
CA ARG A 528 -7.25 27.96 8.08
C ARG A 528 -7.52 27.95 9.58
N ARG A 529 -6.51 28.26 10.41
CA ARG A 529 -6.62 28.38 11.87
C ARG A 529 -7.32 27.16 12.51
N PRO A 530 -6.76 25.95 12.37
CA PRO A 530 -7.38 24.75 12.90
C PRO A 530 -7.51 24.81 14.42
N THR A 531 -8.63 24.30 14.93
CA THR A 531 -8.92 24.18 16.37
C THR A 531 -8.69 22.75 16.87
N VAL A 532 -8.75 21.79 15.96
CA VAL A 532 -8.61 20.35 16.24
C VAL A 532 -7.52 19.76 15.34
N VAL A 533 -6.60 18.98 15.91
CA VAL A 533 -5.55 18.30 15.14
C VAL A 533 -5.54 16.79 15.41
N ILE A 534 -5.59 16.00 14.36
CA ILE A 534 -5.51 14.54 14.46
C ILE A 534 -4.28 14.07 13.69
N HIS A 535 -3.43 13.27 14.33
CA HIS A 535 -2.18 12.79 13.77
C HIS A 535 -2.12 11.26 13.74
N HIS A 536 -1.76 10.71 12.58
CA HIS A 536 -1.76 9.27 12.30
C HIS A 536 -0.33 8.73 12.11
N PRO A 537 0.50 8.65 13.17
CA PRO A 537 1.79 7.99 13.08
C PRO A 537 1.62 6.49 12.89
N HIS A 538 2.54 5.87 12.15
CA HIS A 538 2.66 4.41 12.07
C HIS A 538 3.12 3.84 13.41
N THR A 539 4.16 4.43 14.01
CA THR A 539 4.70 4.01 15.30
C THR A 539 4.94 5.22 16.20
N THR A 540 4.69 5.03 17.48
CA THR A 540 5.06 5.96 18.54
C THR A 540 5.44 5.15 19.78
N ASP A 541 6.73 4.89 19.94
CA ASP A 541 7.28 4.10 21.04
C ASP A 541 7.85 4.97 22.18
N THR A 542 7.91 6.30 21.97
CA THR A 542 8.33 7.28 22.98
C THR A 542 7.54 8.58 22.92
N ALA A 543 7.22 9.12 24.10
CA ALA A 543 6.66 10.45 24.32
C ALA A 543 7.45 11.61 23.66
N ARG A 544 8.70 11.37 23.26
CA ARG A 544 9.57 12.40 22.67
C ARG A 544 9.56 12.44 21.14
N THR A 545 9.04 11.41 20.45
CA THR A 545 9.17 11.29 18.98
C THR A 545 8.63 12.52 18.24
N TRP A 546 7.50 13.04 18.72
CA TRP A 546 6.74 14.08 18.04
C TRP A 546 6.71 15.42 18.81
N CYS A 547 7.30 15.50 20.01
CA CYS A 547 7.09 16.64 20.91
C CYS A 547 7.55 17.98 20.33
N HIS A 548 8.70 18.01 19.63
CA HIS A 548 9.21 19.24 19.02
C HIS A 548 8.38 19.69 17.81
N ALA A 549 7.81 18.74 17.08
CA ALA A 549 6.98 19.00 15.92
C ALA A 549 5.60 19.55 16.36
N TRP A 550 5.00 18.94 17.39
CA TRP A 550 3.82 19.47 18.07
C TRP A 550 4.04 20.88 18.63
N ALA A 551 5.14 21.10 19.37
CA ALA A 551 5.46 22.42 19.91
C ALA A 551 5.65 23.48 18.81
N GLY A 552 6.16 23.08 17.64
CA GLY A 552 6.25 23.96 16.47
C GLY A 552 4.88 24.32 15.90
N LEU A 553 4.00 23.32 15.71
CA LEU A 553 2.64 23.52 15.22
C LEU A 553 1.82 24.42 16.17
N SER A 554 1.87 24.16 17.49
CA SER A 554 1.16 24.97 18.49
C SER A 554 1.62 26.43 18.53
N LYS A 555 2.87 26.74 18.13
CA LYS A 555 3.35 28.12 18.01
C LYS A 555 2.75 28.84 16.79
N ILE A 556 2.52 28.11 15.70
CA ILE A 556 1.96 28.66 14.45
C ILE A 556 0.44 28.81 14.58
N ALA A 557 -0.22 27.84 15.20
CA ALA A 557 -1.66 27.85 15.47
C ALA A 557 -1.95 27.75 16.98
N PRO A 558 -1.86 28.88 17.72
CA PRO A 558 -2.15 28.89 19.16
C PRO A 558 -3.64 28.64 19.49
N GLY A 559 -4.52 28.66 18.49
CA GLY A 559 -5.95 28.34 18.63
C GLY A 559 -6.30 26.84 18.68
N ILE A 560 -5.31 25.96 18.53
CA ILE A 560 -5.52 24.51 18.68
C ILE A 560 -5.88 24.20 20.13
N ARG A 561 -7.09 23.69 20.35
CA ARG A 561 -7.65 23.37 21.67
C ARG A 561 -7.68 21.86 21.95
N LEU A 562 -7.76 21.05 20.91
CA LEU A 562 -7.81 19.59 21.02
C LEU A 562 -6.84 18.95 20.05
N CYS A 563 -6.12 17.94 20.50
CA CYS A 563 -5.31 17.12 19.62
C CYS A 563 -5.29 15.66 20.04
N ALA A 564 -5.14 14.76 19.08
CA ALA A 564 -4.96 13.35 19.37
C ALA A 564 -4.01 12.72 18.36
N SER A 565 -3.19 11.80 18.87
CA SER A 565 -2.37 10.93 18.05
C SER A 565 -2.55 9.49 18.52
N ALA A 566 -2.81 8.60 17.56
CA ALA A 566 -2.87 7.16 17.77
C ALA A 566 -1.83 6.50 16.86
N GLY A 567 -0.99 5.64 17.42
CA GLY A 567 0.07 4.95 16.70
C GLY A 567 0.26 3.54 17.24
N ARG A 568 1.14 2.76 16.61
CA ARG A 568 1.59 1.49 17.19
C ARG A 568 2.63 1.77 18.26
N HIS A 569 2.41 1.32 19.49
CA HIS A 569 3.42 1.28 20.55
C HIS A 569 4.37 0.11 20.27
N HIS A 570 5.27 0.32 19.32
CA HIS A 570 6.11 -0.72 18.76
C HIS A 570 7.39 -0.11 18.18
N ASP A 571 8.52 -0.79 18.38
CA ASP A 571 9.80 -0.55 17.72
C ASP A 571 10.19 -1.84 16.98
N GLN A 572 10.60 -1.71 15.72
CA GLN A 572 10.87 -2.87 14.85
C GLN A 572 12.13 -3.65 15.27
N LYS A 573 13.05 -3.01 15.99
CA LYS A 573 14.38 -3.57 16.32
C LYS A 573 14.54 -3.86 17.81
N HIS A 574 13.84 -3.12 18.66
CA HIS A 574 14.00 -3.19 20.11
C HIS A 574 12.64 -3.13 20.81
N ALA A 575 12.65 -3.22 22.14
CA ALA A 575 11.49 -2.91 22.95
C ALA A 575 11.15 -1.39 22.86
N PRO A 576 9.87 -1.00 23.01
CA PRO A 576 9.49 0.40 23.05
C PRO A 576 10.25 1.20 24.10
N ARG A 577 10.74 2.39 23.74
CA ARG A 577 11.65 3.19 24.58
C ARG A 577 10.99 3.81 25.83
N HIS A 578 9.68 3.99 25.83
CA HIS A 578 8.90 4.41 27.01
C HIS A 578 7.70 3.48 27.22
N PRO A 579 7.18 3.37 28.45
CA PRO A 579 5.95 2.62 28.69
C PRO A 579 4.76 3.26 27.96
N ILE A 580 3.79 2.43 27.54
CA ILE A 580 2.62 2.88 26.78
C ILE A 580 1.84 3.98 27.50
N SER A 581 1.70 3.91 28.82
CA SER A 581 1.02 4.93 29.64
C SER A 581 1.65 6.33 29.48
N LYS A 582 2.98 6.40 29.42
CA LYS A 582 3.70 7.67 29.21
C LYS A 582 3.52 8.19 27.79
N VAL A 583 3.43 7.29 26.80
CA VAL A 583 3.14 7.67 25.41
C VAL A 583 1.73 8.24 25.33
N LEU A 584 0.73 7.49 25.81
CA LEU A 584 -0.69 7.88 25.80
C LEU A 584 -0.92 9.26 26.41
N ALA A 585 -0.34 9.54 27.58
CA ALA A 585 -0.48 10.82 28.27
C ALA A 585 0.17 12.00 27.52
N SER A 586 1.16 11.75 26.65
CA SER A 586 1.92 12.79 25.93
C SER A 586 1.43 13.07 24.52
N THR A 587 0.49 12.27 24.02
CA THR A 587 0.03 12.29 22.62
C THR A 587 -1.44 12.69 22.49
N VAL A 588 -1.97 13.38 23.50
CA VAL A 588 -3.35 13.85 23.54
C VAL A 588 -3.43 15.23 24.19
N GLY A 589 -4.31 16.07 23.66
CA GLY A 589 -4.80 17.31 24.24
C GLY A 589 -6.32 17.22 24.35
N GLY A 590 -6.84 17.38 25.58
CA GLY A 590 -8.23 17.10 25.93
C GLY A 590 -8.42 15.74 26.62
N THR A 591 -9.67 15.29 26.74
CA THR A 591 -10.05 14.01 27.36
C THR A 591 -10.09 12.90 26.31
N ALA A 592 -9.59 11.70 26.66
CA ALA A 592 -9.57 10.55 25.77
C ALA A 592 -9.90 9.23 26.47
N LEU A 593 -10.68 8.40 25.77
CA LEU A 593 -10.79 6.97 26.04
C LEU A 593 -9.68 6.25 25.24
N ASP A 594 -8.73 5.65 25.95
CA ASP A 594 -7.66 4.87 25.33
C ASP A 594 -8.02 3.39 25.31
N LEU A 595 -8.23 2.85 24.10
CA LEU A 595 -8.41 1.44 23.83
C LEU A 595 -7.07 0.88 23.34
N VAL A 596 -6.44 0.03 24.14
CA VAL A 596 -5.19 -0.64 23.76
C VAL A 596 -5.50 -2.01 23.20
N MET A 597 -5.10 -2.22 21.94
CA MET A 597 -5.14 -3.52 21.28
C MET A 597 -3.79 -4.20 21.40
N ARG A 598 -3.70 -5.26 22.19
CA ARG A 598 -2.49 -6.08 22.30
C ARG A 598 -2.53 -7.17 21.25
N VAL A 599 -1.54 -7.16 20.35
CA VAL A 599 -1.41 -8.16 19.30
C VAL A 599 -0.48 -9.27 19.77
N GLU A 600 -0.91 -10.53 19.72
CA GLU A 600 -0.01 -11.64 20.05
C GLU A 600 1.16 -11.70 19.04
N PRO A 601 2.37 -12.08 19.48
CA PRO A 601 3.49 -12.28 18.57
C PRO A 601 3.14 -13.30 17.47
N PRO A 602 3.60 -13.09 16.23
CA PRO A 602 3.40 -14.06 15.16
C PRO A 602 4.24 -15.32 15.43
N GLY A 603 3.56 -16.48 15.45
CA GLY A 603 4.16 -17.79 15.65
C GLY A 603 4.37 -18.16 17.13
N LYS A 604 3.92 -19.35 17.51
CA LYS A 604 4.33 -20.04 18.74
C LYS A 604 5.48 -20.98 18.43
#